data_AF-A0A537VVN2-F1
#
_entry.id   AF-A0A537VVN2-F1
#
_cell.length_a   1.000
_cell.length_b   1.000
_cell.length_c   1.000
_cell.angle_alpha   90.00
_cell.angle_beta   90.00
_cell.angle_gamma   90.00
#
_symmetry.space_group_name_H-M   'P 1'
#
loop_
_entity.id
_entity.type
_entity.pdbx_description
1 polymer ?
#
loop_
_entity_poly.entity_id
_entity_poly.type
_entity_poly.pdbx_seq_one_letter_code
_entity_poly.pdbx_strand_id
1 'polypeptide(L)'
;MGVAMIKTGLYRVDQLSSSAKIRGFFGGTRRVSITLYEKLHEMKKAEEWAEKILFSYCDARGIFKRTYADRFDQFDDMAIDCLGREFPASRALTIHDIGVSDGRTACDFFQKLAARFPHLNYCASDYEPSLMMVRSGKGGSVVTLNKKGEAIEIVMPPFVFNLIKPENFLFYPINYAFFLFARAIVLPRTLAKYRAGKIEPLPLVLFCPAARDLAASDGRFRLLEYD
;
A
#
# COMPACT_ATOMS: atom_id res chain seq x y z
N MET A 1 -3.54 29.59 15.15
CA MET A 1 -4.13 28.34 14.62
C MET A 1 -4.38 27.41 15.81
N GLY A 2 -5.61 26.92 15.99
CA GLY A 2 -5.94 26.01 17.10
C GLY A 2 -5.24 24.66 16.94
N VAL A 3 -4.72 24.10 18.03
CA VAL A 3 -4.16 22.74 18.02
C VAL A 3 -5.31 21.74 17.91
N ALA A 4 -5.25 20.91 16.87
CA ALA A 4 -6.22 19.86 16.61
C ALA A 4 -6.10 18.75 17.67
N MET A 5 -6.92 18.77 18.72
CA MET A 5 -6.80 17.78 19.80
C MET A 5 -7.16 16.35 19.37
N ILE A 6 -8.00 16.19 18.34
CA ILE A 6 -8.52 14.90 17.86
C ILE A 6 -8.41 14.79 16.33
N LYS A 7 -7.95 13.63 15.86
CA LYS A 7 -7.83 13.25 14.45
C LYS A 7 -8.46 11.88 14.19
N THR A 8 -9.49 11.82 13.35
CA THR A 8 -10.12 10.55 12.96
C THR A 8 -9.49 9.99 11.68
N GLY A 9 -9.58 8.67 11.48
CA GLY A 9 -9.09 8.02 10.26
C GLY A 9 -10.20 7.70 9.27
N LEU A 10 -9.82 7.36 8.03
CA LEU A 10 -10.70 6.78 7.01
C LEU A 10 -10.45 5.27 6.96
N TYR A 11 -11.46 4.46 7.24
CA TYR A 11 -11.36 3.01 7.39
C TYR A 11 -12.55 2.24 6.79
N ARG A 12 -13.43 2.95 6.06
CA ARG A 12 -14.51 2.36 5.28
C ARG A 12 -14.61 3.01 3.90
N VAL A 13 -15.07 2.21 2.93
CA VAL A 13 -15.23 2.62 1.53
C VAL A 13 -16.18 3.82 1.38
N ASP A 14 -17.28 3.88 2.13
CA ASP A 14 -18.25 5.00 2.11
C ASP A 14 -17.61 6.35 2.51
N GLN A 15 -16.51 6.32 3.26
CA GLN A 15 -15.78 7.52 3.66
C GLN A 15 -14.90 8.08 2.53
N LEU A 16 -14.61 7.29 1.49
CA LEU A 16 -13.74 7.64 0.34
C LEU A 16 -14.49 8.37 -0.79
N SER A 17 -15.41 9.27 -0.45
CA SER A 17 -16.27 9.97 -1.42
C SER A 17 -15.67 11.24 -2.02
N SER A 18 -14.69 11.86 -1.37
CA SER A 18 -13.99 13.04 -1.88
C SER A 18 -12.64 13.23 -1.20
N SER A 19 -11.65 13.72 -1.96
CA SER A 19 -10.33 14.10 -1.47
C SER A 19 -10.38 15.19 -0.40
N ALA A 20 -11.42 16.05 -0.40
CA ALA A 20 -11.62 17.07 0.62
C ALA A 20 -11.83 16.47 2.03
N LYS A 21 -12.37 15.24 2.12
CA LYS A 21 -12.58 14.53 3.41
C LYS A 21 -11.29 14.04 4.06
N ILE A 22 -10.15 14.16 3.37
CA ILE A 22 -8.82 13.86 3.91
C ILE A 22 -8.38 14.97 4.85
N ARG A 23 -8.85 16.21 4.68
CA ARG A 23 -8.61 17.25 5.70
C ARG A 23 -9.53 17.00 6.88
N GLY A 24 -8.96 16.81 8.06
CA GLY A 24 -9.70 16.73 9.31
C GLY A 24 -10.35 18.07 9.63
N PHE A 25 -11.31 18.07 10.56
CA PHE A 25 -12.04 19.27 11.00
C PHE A 25 -11.14 20.42 11.46
N PHE A 26 -9.88 20.12 11.84
CA PHE A 26 -8.89 21.08 12.33
C PHE A 26 -7.65 21.19 11.42
N GLY A 27 -7.78 20.85 10.13
CA GLY A 27 -6.74 21.09 9.12
C GLY A 27 -5.67 20.00 8.94
N GLY A 28 -5.56 19.02 9.85
CA GLY A 28 -4.64 17.90 9.72
C GLY A 28 -5.12 16.83 8.72
N THR A 29 -4.21 16.27 7.90
CA THR A 29 -4.49 15.17 6.96
C THR A 29 -4.84 13.88 7.71
N ARG A 30 -6.10 13.43 7.63
CA ARG A 30 -6.60 12.16 8.17
C ARG A 30 -5.84 10.99 7.56
N ARG A 31 -5.54 9.99 8.39
CA ARG A 31 -4.89 8.75 7.95
C ARG A 31 -5.91 7.87 7.25
N VAL A 32 -5.53 7.30 6.10
CA VAL A 32 -6.36 6.35 5.35
C VAL A 32 -5.83 4.96 5.63
N SER A 33 -6.70 4.05 6.06
CA SER A 33 -6.30 2.69 6.41
C SER A 33 -5.87 1.91 5.17
N ILE A 34 -4.75 1.19 5.28
CA ILE A 34 -4.29 0.27 4.24
C ILE A 34 -5.31 -0.81 3.93
N THR A 35 -6.18 -1.15 4.89
CA THR A 35 -7.24 -2.17 4.74
C THR A 35 -8.29 -1.84 3.68
N LEU A 36 -8.28 -0.60 3.16
CA LEU A 36 -9.15 -0.18 2.07
C LEU A 36 -8.58 -0.45 0.68
N TYR A 37 -7.28 -0.74 0.57
CA TYR A 37 -6.56 -0.81 -0.70
C TYR A 37 -7.17 -1.80 -1.69
N GLU A 38 -7.41 -3.04 -1.28
CA GLU A 38 -8.02 -4.04 -2.16
C GLU A 38 -9.47 -3.74 -2.54
N LYS A 39 -10.16 -2.91 -1.75
CA LYS A 39 -11.57 -2.57 -1.98
C LYS A 39 -11.75 -1.42 -2.98
N LEU A 40 -10.66 -0.86 -3.48
CA LEU A 40 -10.71 0.26 -4.39
C LEU A 40 -11.12 -0.13 -5.82
N HIS A 41 -10.98 -1.39 -6.23
CA HIS A 41 -11.16 -1.81 -7.62
C HIS A 41 -12.55 -1.48 -8.21
N GLU A 42 -13.60 -1.40 -7.37
CA GLU A 42 -14.97 -1.06 -7.81
C GLU A 42 -15.29 0.44 -7.69
N MET A 43 -14.33 1.26 -7.24
CA MET A 43 -14.55 2.67 -6.95
C MET A 43 -14.24 3.58 -8.13
N LYS A 44 -15.07 4.62 -8.31
CA LYS A 44 -14.67 5.78 -9.10
C LYS A 44 -13.41 6.40 -8.46
N LYS A 45 -12.40 6.73 -9.27
CA LYS A 45 -11.10 7.27 -8.81
C LYS A 45 -10.32 6.31 -7.89
N ALA A 46 -10.43 5.00 -8.14
CA ALA A 46 -9.68 3.97 -7.45
C ALA A 46 -8.18 4.30 -7.35
N GLU A 47 -7.59 4.76 -8.46
CA GLU A 47 -6.17 5.08 -8.56
C GLU A 47 -5.73 6.22 -7.64
N GLU A 48 -6.45 7.35 -7.65
CA GLU A 48 -6.17 8.50 -6.77
C GLU A 48 -6.19 8.07 -5.28
N TRP A 49 -7.13 7.20 -4.91
CA TRP A 49 -7.21 6.65 -3.56
C TRP A 49 -6.12 5.63 -3.25
N ALA A 50 -5.74 4.80 -4.22
CA ALA A 50 -4.67 3.82 -4.07
C ALA A 50 -3.35 4.54 -3.75
N GLU A 51 -3.03 5.57 -4.51
CA GLU A 51 -1.87 6.43 -4.25
C GLU A 51 -1.92 7.00 -2.83
N LYS A 52 -3.03 7.64 -2.46
CA LYS A 52 -3.17 8.26 -1.13
C LYS A 52 -3.03 7.29 0.02
N ILE A 53 -3.59 6.09 -0.12
CA ILE A 53 -3.43 5.02 0.86
C ILE A 53 -1.94 4.69 0.99
N LEU A 54 -1.27 4.39 -0.12
CA LEU A 54 0.15 4.00 -0.14
C LEU A 54 1.09 5.12 0.33
N PHE A 55 0.79 6.39 0.03
CA PHE A 55 1.50 7.56 0.53
C PHE A 55 1.41 7.71 2.06
N SER A 56 0.33 7.20 2.67
CA SER A 56 0.13 7.22 4.13
C SER A 56 0.55 5.91 4.82
N TYR A 57 0.72 4.84 4.03
CA TYR A 57 1.21 3.54 4.44
C TYR A 57 2.72 3.57 4.64
N CYS A 58 3.17 2.93 5.70
CA CYS A 58 4.57 2.81 6.05
C CYS A 58 4.84 1.36 6.42
N ASP A 59 5.81 0.74 5.75
CA ASP A 59 6.22 -0.64 6.04
C ASP A 59 6.92 -0.75 7.40
N ALA A 60 7.26 -1.97 7.81
CA ALA A 60 7.96 -2.24 9.06
C ALA A 60 9.32 -1.53 9.19
N ARG A 61 9.95 -1.16 8.06
CA ARG A 61 11.25 -0.47 8.01
C ARG A 61 11.11 1.05 8.13
N GLY A 62 9.89 1.58 8.17
CA GLY A 62 9.67 3.03 8.19
C GLY A 62 9.57 3.67 6.81
N ILE A 63 9.50 2.89 5.73
CA ILE A 63 9.52 3.36 4.34
C ILE A 63 8.10 3.50 3.80
N PHE A 64 7.84 4.60 3.11
CA PHE A 64 6.55 4.88 2.47
C PHE A 64 6.53 4.41 1.02
N LYS A 65 5.39 3.85 0.58
CA LYS A 65 5.15 3.45 -0.80
C LYS A 65 4.66 4.64 -1.63
N ARG A 66 5.58 5.55 -1.96
CA ARG A 66 5.27 6.76 -2.75
C ARG A 66 5.33 6.44 -4.24
N THR A 67 4.21 6.04 -4.81
CA THR A 67 4.06 5.73 -6.23
C THR A 67 2.79 6.38 -6.76
N TYR A 68 2.81 6.77 -8.03
CA TYR A 68 1.69 7.39 -8.74
C TYR A 68 1.83 7.12 -10.24
N ALA A 69 0.72 7.24 -10.97
CA ALA A 69 0.69 6.98 -12.42
C ALA A 69 1.68 7.88 -13.19
N ASP A 70 2.25 7.36 -14.28
CA ASP A 70 3.11 8.10 -15.21
C ASP A 70 4.33 8.78 -14.57
N ARG A 71 4.72 8.33 -13.36
CA ARG A 71 5.79 8.96 -12.56
C ARG A 71 7.12 9.05 -13.32
N PHE A 72 7.41 8.06 -14.16
CA PHE A 72 8.66 7.93 -14.89
C PHE A 72 8.48 7.98 -16.40
N ASP A 73 7.33 8.43 -16.91
CA ASP A 73 6.96 8.33 -18.33
C ASP A 73 8.08 8.81 -19.29
N GLN A 74 8.60 10.03 -19.05
CA GLN A 74 9.71 10.59 -19.84
C GLN A 74 11.03 9.85 -19.64
N PHE A 75 11.31 9.41 -18.41
CA PHE A 75 12.53 8.66 -18.11
C PHE A 75 12.52 7.29 -18.78
N ASP A 76 11.36 6.64 -18.83
CA ASP A 76 11.16 5.34 -19.46
C ASP A 76 11.42 5.42 -20.96
N ASP A 77 10.93 6.47 -21.64
CA ASP A 77 11.21 6.70 -23.05
C ASP A 77 12.71 6.85 -23.32
N MET A 78 13.39 7.67 -22.50
CA MET A 78 14.84 7.85 -22.60
C MET A 78 15.60 6.54 -22.35
N ALA A 79 15.18 5.74 -21.37
CA ALA A 79 15.80 4.46 -21.05
C ALA A 79 15.64 3.46 -22.21
N ILE A 80 14.46 3.41 -22.83
CA ILE A 80 14.16 2.53 -23.96
C ILE A 80 14.95 2.93 -25.20
N ASP A 81 15.12 4.22 -25.46
CA ASP A 81 15.94 4.72 -26.56
C ASP A 81 17.42 4.43 -26.36
N CYS A 82 17.93 4.50 -25.13
CA CYS A 82 19.27 4.03 -24.80
C CYS A 82 19.42 2.53 -25.05
N LEU A 83 18.52 1.71 -24.51
CA LEU A 83 18.53 0.25 -24.71
C LEU A 83 18.44 -0.13 -26.19
N GLY A 84 17.61 0.59 -26.96
CA GLY A 84 17.39 0.34 -28.38
C GLY A 84 18.54 0.77 -29.29
N ARG A 85 19.49 1.57 -28.80
CA ARG A 85 20.76 1.88 -29.49
C ARG A 85 21.81 0.81 -29.24
N GLU A 86 21.80 0.21 -28.05
CA GLU A 86 22.79 -0.79 -27.63
C GLU A 86 22.41 -2.22 -28.01
N PHE A 87 21.12 -2.56 -27.98
CA PHE A 87 20.63 -3.92 -28.21
C PHE A 87 19.66 -3.99 -29.39
N PRO A 88 19.84 -4.96 -30.31
CA PRO A 88 18.84 -5.20 -31.36
C PRO A 88 17.55 -5.76 -30.75
N ALA A 89 16.41 -5.48 -31.37
CA ALA A 89 15.09 -5.93 -30.88
C ALA A 89 14.98 -7.47 -30.72
N SER A 90 15.72 -8.24 -31.52
CA SER A 90 15.75 -9.71 -31.44
C SER A 90 16.54 -10.24 -30.23
N ARG A 91 17.30 -9.39 -29.53
CA ARG A 91 18.05 -9.79 -28.34
C ARG A 91 17.07 -10.11 -27.22
N ALA A 92 17.23 -11.27 -26.60
CA ALA A 92 16.52 -11.58 -25.37
C ALA A 92 17.00 -10.67 -24.23
N LEU A 93 16.07 -9.96 -23.60
CA LEU A 93 16.34 -9.08 -22.45
C LEU A 93 15.73 -9.66 -21.18
N THR A 94 16.49 -9.62 -20.09
CA THR A 94 16.00 -9.93 -18.75
C THR A 94 16.13 -8.68 -17.90
N ILE A 95 15.01 -8.22 -17.34
CA ILE A 95 14.94 -7.03 -16.49
C ILE A 95 14.55 -7.46 -15.08
N HIS A 96 15.29 -6.98 -14.09
CA HIS A 96 14.98 -7.12 -12.68
C HIS A 96 14.69 -5.74 -12.11
N ASP A 97 13.41 -5.44 -11.91
CA ASP A 97 12.97 -4.21 -11.26
C ASP A 97 12.70 -4.50 -9.77
N ILE A 98 13.48 -3.87 -8.90
CA ILE A 98 13.50 -4.14 -7.46
C ILE A 98 12.99 -2.91 -6.72
N GLY A 99 12.01 -3.12 -5.85
CA GLY A 99 11.35 -2.04 -5.09
C GLY A 99 10.19 -1.40 -5.86
N VAL A 100 9.42 -2.21 -6.58
CA VAL A 100 8.34 -1.72 -7.47
C VAL A 100 7.11 -1.16 -6.76
N SER A 101 7.09 -1.14 -5.43
CA SER A 101 6.01 -0.62 -4.61
C SER A 101 4.70 -1.41 -4.76
N ASP A 102 3.78 -0.93 -5.59
CA ASP A 102 2.54 -1.61 -5.98
C ASP A 102 2.58 -2.11 -7.44
N GLY A 103 3.72 -1.97 -8.11
CA GLY A 103 3.97 -2.48 -9.45
C GLY A 103 3.45 -1.59 -10.58
N ARG A 104 2.80 -0.45 -10.32
CA ARG A 104 2.20 0.35 -11.41
C ARG A 104 3.25 0.87 -12.40
N THR A 105 4.35 1.44 -11.90
CA THR A 105 5.41 1.98 -12.75
C THR A 105 6.15 0.87 -13.51
N ALA A 106 6.22 -0.32 -12.90
CA ALA A 106 6.77 -1.50 -13.58
C ALA A 106 5.87 -1.96 -14.74
N CYS A 107 4.55 -1.79 -14.63
CA CYS A 107 3.62 -2.06 -15.74
C CYS A 107 3.84 -1.07 -16.88
N ASP A 108 3.88 0.22 -16.56
CA ASP A 108 4.09 1.29 -17.55
C ASP A 108 5.38 1.04 -18.32
N PHE A 109 6.47 0.78 -17.61
CA PHE A 109 7.76 0.51 -18.22
C PHE A 109 7.78 -0.80 -19.01
N PHE A 110 7.17 -1.87 -18.48
CA PHE A 110 7.06 -3.14 -19.19
C PHE A 110 6.33 -2.98 -20.53
N GLN A 111 5.20 -2.28 -20.55
CA GLN A 111 4.41 -2.11 -21.77
C GLN A 111 5.22 -1.41 -22.87
N LYS A 112 5.97 -0.36 -22.52
CA LYS A 112 6.85 0.34 -23.47
C LYS A 112 8.01 -0.54 -23.92
N LEU A 113 8.65 -1.29 -23.01
CA LEU A 113 9.72 -2.23 -23.36
C LEU A 113 9.23 -3.36 -24.28
N ALA A 114 8.10 -3.97 -23.95
CA ALA A 114 7.54 -5.11 -24.65
C ALA A 114 7.11 -4.76 -26.09
N ALA A 115 6.80 -3.49 -26.37
CA ALA A 115 6.54 -2.99 -27.72
C ALA A 115 7.79 -2.99 -28.61
N ARG A 116 8.99 -2.85 -28.02
CA ARG A 116 10.27 -2.79 -28.75
C ARG A 116 11.06 -4.10 -28.71
N PHE A 117 10.96 -4.84 -27.62
CA PHE A 117 11.71 -6.08 -27.37
C PHE A 117 10.73 -7.26 -27.17
N PRO A 118 10.42 -8.04 -28.22
CA PRO A 118 9.46 -9.15 -28.11
C PRO A 118 9.93 -10.26 -27.16
N HIS A 119 11.24 -10.50 -27.07
CA HIS A 119 11.86 -11.52 -26.22
C HIS A 119 12.27 -10.93 -24.85
N LEU A 120 11.27 -10.54 -24.06
CA LEU A 120 11.47 -9.93 -22.75
C LEU A 120 11.13 -10.91 -21.63
N ASN A 121 11.91 -10.89 -20.56
CA ASN A 121 11.60 -11.49 -19.27
C ASN A 121 11.75 -10.42 -18.20
N TYR A 122 10.64 -10.01 -17.60
CA TYR A 122 10.58 -8.90 -16.66
C TYR A 122 10.14 -9.39 -15.28
N CYS A 123 11.00 -9.22 -14.29
CA CYS A 123 10.76 -9.58 -12.91
C CYS A 123 10.60 -8.29 -12.09
N ALA A 124 9.37 -8.00 -11.69
CA ALA A 124 9.01 -6.89 -10.82
C ALA A 124 8.89 -7.39 -9.37
N SER A 125 9.75 -6.91 -8.47
CA SER A 125 9.80 -7.38 -7.09
C SER A 125 9.69 -6.26 -6.08
N ASP A 126 9.07 -6.54 -4.93
CA ASP A 126 9.03 -5.63 -3.79
C ASP A 126 9.26 -6.40 -2.49
N TYR A 127 9.74 -5.71 -1.46
CA TYR A 127 10.04 -6.27 -0.14
C TYR A 127 8.80 -6.76 0.61
N GLU A 128 7.67 -6.06 0.44
CA GLU A 128 6.45 -6.36 1.18
C GLU A 128 5.26 -6.20 0.24
N PRO A 129 5.04 -7.19 -0.67
CA PRO A 129 3.96 -7.15 -1.65
C PRO A 129 2.62 -7.64 -1.09
N SER A 130 2.61 -8.18 0.13
CA SER A 130 1.39 -8.65 0.79
C SER A 130 1.44 -8.49 2.30
N LEU A 131 0.27 -8.23 2.86
CA LEU A 131 0.00 -8.07 4.27
C LEU A 131 -1.10 -9.04 4.70
N MET A 132 -1.31 -9.12 6.00
CA MET A 132 -2.34 -9.93 6.62
C MET A 132 -3.22 -9.05 7.50
N MET A 133 -4.53 -9.11 7.34
CA MET A 133 -5.49 -8.41 8.19
C MET A 133 -6.14 -9.38 9.17
N VAL A 134 -6.15 -9.01 10.45
CA VAL A 134 -6.82 -9.76 11.51
C VAL A 134 -7.94 -8.90 12.09
N ARG A 135 -9.19 -9.35 11.97
CA ARG A 135 -10.38 -8.60 12.38
C ARG A 135 -11.05 -9.19 13.63
N SER A 136 -11.21 -8.38 14.68
CA SER A 136 -11.95 -8.79 15.88
C SER A 136 -13.47 -8.62 15.68
N GLY A 137 -14.09 -9.47 14.86
CA GLY A 137 -15.54 -9.48 14.64
C GLY A 137 -16.09 -8.30 13.82
N LYS A 138 -17.42 -8.30 13.61
CA LYS A 138 -18.11 -7.27 12.81
C LYS A 138 -18.08 -5.91 13.54
N GLY A 139 -17.53 -4.90 12.88
CA GLY A 139 -17.39 -3.54 13.45
C GLY A 139 -16.27 -3.37 14.50
N GLY A 140 -15.57 -4.45 14.85
CA GLY A 140 -14.44 -4.38 15.78
C GLY A 140 -13.13 -3.93 15.14
N SER A 141 -12.08 -3.92 15.95
CA SER A 141 -10.76 -3.47 15.53
C SER A 141 -10.13 -4.40 14.49
N VAL A 142 -9.33 -3.83 13.61
CA VAL A 142 -8.54 -4.55 12.61
C VAL A 142 -7.06 -4.29 12.88
N VAL A 143 -6.25 -5.34 12.88
CA VAL A 143 -4.80 -5.24 12.96
C VAL A 143 -4.22 -5.71 11.63
N THR A 144 -3.38 -4.89 11.01
CA THR A 144 -2.64 -5.28 9.82
C THR A 144 -1.24 -5.71 10.23
N LEU A 145 -0.85 -6.91 9.80
CA LEU A 145 0.42 -7.56 10.04
C LEU A 145 1.19 -7.69 8.73
N ASN A 146 2.52 -7.63 8.81
CA ASN A 146 3.35 -8.14 7.72
C ASN A 146 3.54 -9.66 7.82
N LYS A 147 4.30 -10.24 6.88
CA LYS A 147 4.59 -11.69 6.86
C LYS A 147 5.38 -12.19 8.07
N LYS A 148 6.16 -11.32 8.72
CA LYS A 148 6.88 -11.63 9.96
C LYS A 148 5.97 -11.59 11.19
N GLY A 149 4.69 -11.25 11.02
CA GLY A 149 3.73 -11.09 12.11
C GLY A 149 3.88 -9.78 12.89
N GLU A 150 4.69 -8.84 12.40
CA GLU A 150 4.85 -7.52 12.98
C GLU A 150 3.63 -6.67 12.65
N ALA A 151 3.08 -6.00 13.67
CA ALA A 151 1.89 -5.18 13.49
C ALA A 151 2.26 -3.80 12.95
N ILE A 152 1.66 -3.43 11.81
CA ILE A 152 1.95 -2.21 11.05
C ILE A 152 0.88 -1.14 11.30
N GLU A 153 -0.39 -1.54 11.32
CA GLU A 153 -1.54 -0.64 11.49
C GLU A 153 -2.57 -1.25 12.45
N ILE A 154 -3.23 -0.39 13.23
CA ILE A 154 -4.43 -0.74 13.98
C ILE A 154 -5.55 0.21 13.57
N VAL A 155 -6.65 -0.34 13.07
CA VAL A 155 -7.92 0.35 12.97
C VAL A 155 -8.71 0.08 14.25
N MET A 156 -8.90 1.10 15.07
CA MET A 156 -9.79 1.08 16.24
C MET A 156 -10.79 2.21 16.04
N PRO A 157 -11.95 1.96 15.40
CA PRO A 157 -12.89 2.99 15.02
C PRO A 157 -13.20 3.98 16.16
N PRO A 158 -13.19 5.31 15.89
CA PRO A 158 -13.04 5.97 14.59
C PRO A 158 -11.57 6.26 14.17
N PHE A 159 -10.60 5.66 14.86
CA PHE A 159 -9.17 5.94 14.69
C PHE A 159 -8.47 4.91 13.78
N VAL A 160 -7.45 5.40 13.08
CA VAL A 160 -6.51 4.58 12.31
C VAL A 160 -5.12 4.97 12.80
N PHE A 161 -4.38 4.01 13.35
CA PHE A 161 -3.07 4.22 13.94
C PHE A 161 -2.01 3.44 13.18
N ASN A 162 -0.92 4.12 12.86
CA ASN A 162 0.28 3.44 12.39
C ASN A 162 1.18 3.14 13.59
N LEU A 163 1.59 1.88 13.70
CA LEU A 163 2.37 1.39 14.83
C LEU A 163 3.87 1.69 14.69
N ILE A 164 4.35 1.91 13.47
CA ILE A 164 5.74 2.21 13.15
C ILE A 164 6.05 3.70 13.34
N LYS A 165 5.18 4.56 12.82
CA LYS A 165 5.25 6.03 12.90
C LYS A 165 3.97 6.59 13.51
N PRO A 166 3.85 6.57 14.86
CA PRO A 166 2.68 7.11 15.54
C PRO A 166 2.55 8.61 15.33
N GLU A 167 1.35 9.14 15.58
CA GLU A 167 1.11 10.59 15.57
C GLU A 167 1.92 11.26 16.69
N ASN A 168 2.33 12.51 16.46
CA ASN A 168 3.09 13.27 17.44
C ASN A 168 2.19 13.74 18.60
N PHE A 169 2.57 13.36 19.83
CA PHE A 169 1.86 13.70 21.07
C PHE A 169 1.62 15.21 21.23
N LEU A 170 2.58 16.06 20.84
CA LEU A 170 2.48 17.52 20.97
C LEU A 170 1.34 18.10 20.14
N PHE A 171 1.02 17.47 19.01
CA PHE A 171 -0.03 17.94 18.11
C PHE A 171 -1.36 17.23 18.35
N TYR A 172 -1.34 15.96 18.77
CA TYR A 172 -2.55 15.14 18.93
C TYR A 172 -2.52 14.30 20.23
N PRO A 173 -2.57 14.93 21.42
CA PRO A 173 -2.40 14.22 22.69
C PRO A 173 -3.52 13.20 22.96
N ILE A 174 -4.76 13.50 22.56
CA ILE A 174 -5.90 12.57 22.73
C ILE A 174 -5.74 11.36 21.83
N ASN A 175 -5.35 11.56 20.56
CA ASN A 175 -5.03 10.44 19.67
C ASN A 175 -3.90 9.58 20.21
N TYR A 176 -2.87 10.20 20.79
CA TYR A 176 -1.76 9.48 21.35
C TYR A 176 -2.18 8.63 22.56
N ALA A 177 -3.06 9.14 23.43
CA ALA A 177 -3.64 8.33 24.52
C ALA A 177 -4.43 7.13 23.99
N PHE A 178 -5.28 7.31 22.97
CA PHE A 178 -5.99 6.20 22.32
C PHE A 178 -5.05 5.24 21.59
N PHE A 179 -3.94 5.73 21.03
CA PHE A 179 -2.89 4.89 20.45
C PHE A 179 -2.23 4.02 21.52
N LEU A 180 -1.87 4.58 22.68
CA LEU A 180 -1.31 3.81 23.79
C LEU A 180 -2.30 2.74 24.28
N PHE A 181 -3.59 3.08 24.41
CA PHE A 181 -4.64 2.11 24.74
C PHE A 181 -4.76 1.02 23.67
N ALA A 182 -4.81 1.40 22.39
CA ALA A 182 -4.91 0.45 21.28
C ALA A 182 -3.70 -0.51 21.28
N ARG A 183 -2.50 0.00 21.50
CA ARG A 183 -1.25 -0.78 21.55
C ARG A 183 -1.19 -1.69 22.77
N ALA A 184 -1.59 -1.22 23.95
CA ALA A 184 -1.49 -1.99 25.19
C ALA A 184 -2.60 -3.02 25.37
N ILE A 185 -3.81 -2.75 24.86
CA ILE A 185 -5.00 -3.54 25.14
C ILE A 185 -5.57 -4.19 23.88
N VAL A 186 -5.85 -3.40 22.85
CA VAL A 186 -6.56 -3.88 21.65
C VAL A 186 -5.69 -4.82 20.82
N LEU A 187 -4.43 -4.46 20.61
CA LEU A 187 -3.48 -5.25 19.84
C LEU A 187 -3.22 -6.63 20.47
N PRO A 188 -2.77 -6.76 21.74
CA PRO A 188 -2.54 -8.06 22.36
C PRO A 188 -3.79 -8.94 22.38
N ARG A 189 -4.97 -8.37 22.66
CA ARG A 189 -6.23 -9.13 22.64
C ARG A 189 -6.58 -9.65 21.26
N THR A 190 -6.35 -8.84 20.21
CA THR A 190 -6.62 -9.25 18.83
C THR A 190 -5.65 -10.33 18.39
N LEU A 191 -4.36 -10.19 18.71
CA LEU A 191 -3.34 -11.20 18.41
C LEU A 191 -3.56 -12.49 19.20
N ALA A 192 -4.01 -12.42 20.46
CA ALA A 192 -4.32 -13.60 21.25
C ALA A 192 -5.49 -14.40 20.63
N LYS A 193 -6.54 -13.72 20.16
CA LYS A 193 -7.64 -14.37 19.44
C LYS A 193 -7.17 -15.01 18.13
N TYR A 194 -6.32 -14.33 17.37
CA TYR A 194 -5.72 -14.88 16.14
C TYR A 194 -4.87 -16.13 16.43
N ARG A 195 -3.94 -16.05 17.38
CA ARG A 195 -3.10 -17.19 17.80
C ARG A 195 -3.91 -18.37 18.34
N ALA A 196 -5.08 -18.11 18.93
CA ALA A 196 -6.01 -19.13 19.38
C ALA A 196 -6.92 -19.69 18.27
N GLY A 197 -6.71 -19.33 17.00
CA GLY A 197 -7.53 -19.79 15.87
C GLY A 197 -8.96 -19.25 15.86
N LYS A 198 -9.25 -18.19 16.62
CA LYS A 198 -10.60 -17.60 16.72
C LYS A 198 -10.87 -16.53 15.66
N ILE A 199 -9.84 -16.13 14.91
CA ILE A 199 -9.93 -15.13 13.85
C ILE A 199 -9.14 -15.67 12.68
N GLU A 200 -9.78 -15.81 11.53
CA GLU A 200 -9.11 -16.12 10.29
C GLU A 200 -8.41 -14.86 9.73
N PRO A 201 -7.16 -14.99 9.29
CA PRO A 201 -6.47 -13.90 8.61
C PRO A 201 -7.05 -13.68 7.21
N LEU A 202 -7.14 -12.42 6.81
CA LEU A 202 -7.50 -12.04 5.44
C LEU A 202 -6.23 -11.52 4.74
N PRO A 203 -5.82 -12.10 3.60
CA PRO A 203 -4.71 -11.56 2.84
C PRO A 203 -5.04 -10.15 2.33
N LEU A 204 -4.00 -9.34 2.16
CA LEU A 204 -4.07 -8.04 1.51
C LEU A 204 -2.88 -7.94 0.56
N VAL A 205 -3.15 -7.99 -0.74
CA VAL A 205 -2.16 -7.85 -1.80
C VAL A 205 -1.95 -6.36 -2.10
N LEU A 206 -0.69 -5.94 -2.11
CA LEU A 206 -0.29 -4.55 -2.34
C LEU A 206 0.04 -4.25 -3.80
N PHE A 207 0.23 -5.27 -4.64
CA PHE A 207 0.26 -5.05 -6.08
C PHE A 207 -1.10 -4.54 -6.58
N CYS A 208 -1.05 -3.47 -7.37
CA CYS A 208 -2.25 -2.87 -7.94
C CYS A 208 -2.94 -3.85 -8.92
N PRO A 209 -4.25 -3.69 -9.18
CA PRO A 209 -4.98 -4.56 -10.10
C PRO A 209 -4.30 -4.72 -11.47
N ALA A 210 -3.87 -3.62 -12.09
CA ALA A 210 -3.19 -3.63 -13.38
C ALA A 210 -1.94 -4.53 -13.40
N ALA A 211 -1.12 -4.49 -12.35
CA ALA A 211 0.07 -5.33 -12.25
C ALA A 211 -0.25 -6.82 -12.15
N ARG A 212 -1.31 -7.16 -11.40
CA ARG A 212 -1.75 -8.55 -11.26
C ARG A 212 -2.36 -9.06 -12.57
N ASP A 213 -3.16 -8.23 -13.22
CA ASP A 213 -3.80 -8.57 -14.49
C ASP A 213 -2.75 -8.74 -15.60
N LEU A 214 -1.72 -7.89 -15.61
CA LEU A 214 -0.58 -8.02 -16.51
C LEU A 214 0.21 -9.31 -16.26
N ALA A 215 0.53 -9.62 -14.99
CA ALA A 215 1.24 -10.85 -14.64
C ALA A 215 0.44 -12.12 -14.96
N ALA A 216 -0.89 -12.03 -14.96
CA ALA A 216 -1.77 -13.14 -15.31
C ALA A 216 -1.93 -13.32 -16.82
N SER A 217 -1.87 -12.23 -17.59
CA SER A 217 -2.14 -12.23 -19.03
C SER A 217 -0.88 -12.32 -19.91
N ASP A 218 0.27 -11.86 -19.42
CA ASP A 218 1.53 -11.87 -20.16
C ASP A 218 2.62 -12.62 -19.37
N GLY A 219 2.96 -13.83 -19.82
CA GLY A 219 3.96 -14.70 -19.19
C GLY A 219 5.39 -14.12 -19.18
N ARG A 220 5.63 -13.00 -19.87
CA ARG A 220 6.89 -12.26 -19.81
C ARG A 220 7.01 -11.39 -18.57
N PHE A 221 5.92 -11.04 -17.92
CA PHE A 221 5.89 -10.18 -16.73
C PHE A 221 5.59 -11.00 -15.47
N ARG A 222 6.45 -10.91 -14.47
CA ARG A 222 6.32 -11.66 -13.21
C ARG A 222 6.40 -10.75 -12.02
N LEU A 223 5.44 -10.91 -11.11
CA LEU A 223 5.44 -10.28 -9.79
C LEU A 223 6.09 -11.22 -8.78
N LEU A 224 7.05 -10.69 -8.03
CA LEU A 224 7.83 -11.43 -7.04
C LEU A 224 7.88 -10.68 -5.71
N GLU A 225 8.18 -11.41 -4.65
CA GLU A 225 8.66 -10.85 -3.41
C GLU A 225 10.19 -10.88 -3.41
N TYR A 226 10.82 -9.81 -2.93
CA TYR A 226 12.26 -9.72 -2.78
C TYR A 226 12.64 -10.14 -1.35
N ASP A 227 13.49 -11.16 -1.21
CA ASP A 227 14.01 -11.67 0.05
C ASP A 227 15.08 -10.76 0.70
#